data_AF-A0A661STE9-F1
#
_entry.id   AF-A0A661STE9-F1
#
_cell.length_a   1.000
_cell.length_b   1.000
_cell.length_c   1.000
_cell.angle_alpha   90.00
_cell.angle_beta   90.00
_cell.angle_gamma   90.00
#
_symmetry.space_group_name_H-M   'P 1'
#
loop_
_entity.id
_entity.type
_entity.pdbx_description
1 polymer ?
#
loop_
_entity_poly.entity_id
_entity_poly.type
_entity_poly.pdbx_seq_one_letter_code
_entity_poly.pdbx_strand_id
1 'polypeptide(L)' 'MTRRIRNFNAGPAALPLEVLEEMQAELLDYRGSGMSIL' A
#
# COMPACT_ATOMS: atom_id res chain seq x y z
N MET A 1 -6.15 17.89 1.43
CA MET A 1 -4.94 17.80 0.57
C MET A 1 -3.96 16.86 1.25
N THR A 2 -3.88 15.61 0.79
CA THR A 2 -2.95 14.60 1.31
C THR A 2 -1.51 15.05 1.06
N ARG A 3 -0.69 15.17 2.11
CA ARG A 3 0.72 15.61 2.00
C ARG A 3 1.59 14.44 1.55
N ARG A 4 1.46 14.04 0.28
CA ARG A 4 2.31 13.01 -0.32
C ARG A 4 3.59 13.64 -0.87
N ILE A 5 4.75 13.13 -0.48
CA ILE A 5 6.04 13.61 -0.98
C ILE A 5 6.34 13.03 -2.36
N ARG A 6 7.15 13.74 -3.15
CA ARG A 6 7.70 13.23 -4.41
C ARG A 6 8.90 12.35 -4.08
N ASN A 7 8.75 11.05 -4.23
CA ASN A 7 9.80 10.07 -3.96
C ASN A 7 10.51 9.69 -5.28
N PHE A 8 11.77 10.12 -5.41
CA PHE A 8 12.65 9.86 -6.56
C PHE A 8 13.75 8.83 -6.25
N ASN A 9 13.57 8.00 -5.22
CA ASN A 9 14.57 7.00 -4.84
C ASN A 9 14.80 6.01 -5.99
N ALA A 10 16.07 5.63 -6.20
CA ALA A 10 16.45 4.59 -7.18
C ALA A 10 16.05 3.18 -6.73
N GLY A 11 15.81 2.97 -5.43
CA GLY A 11 15.40 1.68 -4.87
C GLY A 11 15.60 1.60 -3.34
N PRO A 12 14.60 1.11 -2.56
CA PRO A 12 13.21 0.91 -2.95
C PRO A 12 12.56 2.22 -3.40
N ALA A 13 11.66 2.14 -4.39
CA ALA A 13 11.05 3.28 -5.07
C ALA A 13 9.59 3.53 -4.63
N ALA A 14 9.00 4.62 -5.12
CA ALA A 14 7.60 4.94 -4.86
C ALA A 14 6.65 3.92 -5.50
N LEU A 15 5.63 3.49 -4.75
CA LEU A 15 4.50 2.71 -5.28
C LEU A 15 3.32 3.64 -5.60
N PRO A 16 2.40 3.29 -6.53
CA PRO A 16 1.12 4.01 -6.71
C PRO A 16 0.33 4.12 -5.41
N LEU A 17 -0.45 5.20 -5.24
CA LEU A 17 -1.18 5.39 -3.97
C LEU A 17 -2.30 4.37 -3.84
N GLU A 18 -2.98 4.11 -4.95
CA GLU A 18 -4.14 3.24 -5.06
C GLU A 18 -3.77 1.80 -4.63
N VAL A 19 -2.56 1.35 -4.97
CA VAL A 19 -2.03 0.04 -4.55
C VAL A 19 -1.76 0.00 -3.04
N LEU A 20 -1.20 1.07 -2.48
CA LEU A 20 -0.96 1.17 -1.03
C LEU A 20 -2.28 1.20 -0.26
N GLU A 21 -3.29 1.88 -0.79
CA GLU A 21 -4.63 1.94 -0.20
C GLU A 21 -5.35 0.59 -0.25
N GLU A 22 -5.26 -0.13 -1.38
CA GLU A 22 -5.78 -1.50 -1.50
C GLU A 22 -5.11 -2.45 -0.49
N MET A 23 -3.78 -2.45 -0.43
CA MET A 23 -3.03 -3.27 0.52
C MET A 23 -3.34 -2.92 1.98
N GLN A 24 -3.53 -1.64 2.28
CA GLN A 24 -3.91 -1.20 3.62
C GLN A 24 -5.29 -1.73 4.01
N ALA A 25 -6.26 -1.70 3.09
CA ALA A 25 -7.62 -2.17 3.33
C ALA A 25 -7.68 -3.69 3.56
N GLU A 26 -6.83 -4.45 2.87
CA GLU A 26 -6.79 -5.92 2.96
C GLU A 26 -5.79 -6.46 3.99
N LEU A 27 -5.10 -5.59 4.75
CA LEU A 27 -3.96 -5.97 5.59
C LEU A 27 -4.26 -7.11 6.57
N LEU A 28 -5.46 -7.11 7.16
CA LEU A 28 -5.89 -8.10 8.17
C LEU A 28 -6.69 -9.28 7.59
N ASP A 29 -7.31 -9.09 6.43
CA ASP A 29 -8.12 -10.11 5.76
C ASP A 29 -7.99 -9.93 4.25
N TYR A 30 -7.10 -10.71 3.66
CA TYR A 30 -6.89 -10.72 2.23
C TYR A 30 -8.12 -11.32 1.55
N ARG A 31 -8.88 -10.47 0.84
CA ARG A 31 -10.02 -10.88 0.00
C ARG A 31 -11.06 -11.76 0.70
N GLY A 32 -11.26 -11.59 2.01
CA GLY A 32 -12.22 -12.40 2.77
C GLY A 32 -11.77 -13.84 3.02
N SER A 33 -10.47 -14.11 2.91
CA SER A 33 -9.90 -15.44 3.17
C SER A 33 -9.75 -15.75 4.66
N GLY A 34 -9.88 -14.75 5.53
CA GLY A 34 -9.57 -14.84 6.96
C GLY A 34 -8.07 -14.88 7.25
N MET A 35 -7.21 -14.63 6.26
CA MET A 35 -5.75 -14.61 6.39
C MET A 35 -5.20 -13.19 6.24
N SER A 36 -4.25 -12.84 7.12
CA SER A 36 -3.49 -11.59 7.08
C SER A 36 -2.40 -11.63 5.99
N ILE A 37 -2.05 -10.46 5.45
CA ILE A 37 -0.93 -10.29 4.50
C ILE A 37 0.42 -9.98 5.19
N LEU A 38 0.40 -9.77 6.52
CA LEU A 38 1.59 -9.69 7.38
C LEU A 38 2.17 -11.08 7.66
#